data_AF-A0A1Q3MP08-F1
#
_entry.id   AF-A0A1Q3MP08-F1
#
_cell.length_a   1.000
_cell.length_b   1.000
_cell.length_c   1.000
_cell.angle_alpha   90.00
_cell.angle_beta   90.00
_cell.angle_gamma   90.00
#
_symmetry.space_group_name_H-M   'P 1'
#
loop_
_entity.id
_entity.type
_entity.pdbx_description
1 polymer ?
#
loop_
_entity_poly.entity_id
_entity_poly.type
_entity_poly.pdbx_seq_one_letter_code
_entity_poly.pdbx_strand_id
1 'polypeptide(L)'
;MDSGKFDEIWFYNAPFFGFWESNMAGPGAFFINGDAYPDYPTKRRFAIMGFSYERGVAEMIHNLAHRTENHLKRVYGRWEANQPDPNPWEKFSAYQKANGFAGVGNCHFPPNAEKDYDYDNPNPVQSDADDWLSYPKLKGIKKTVSRETWGGPDYQRNYIKWWFSHIPKAAGKTADGRQANWWKYIYDFNSYDEHGL
;
A
#
# COMPACT_ATOMS: atom_id res chain seq x y z
N MET A 1 0.21 -11.42 21.12
CA MET A 1 0.02 -12.28 19.92
C MET A 1 -0.85 -13.50 20.19
N ASP A 2 -0.34 -14.52 20.88
CA ASP A 2 -1.04 -15.82 21.05
C ASP A 2 -2.25 -15.77 21.99
N SER A 3 -2.27 -14.84 22.93
CA SER A 3 -3.42 -14.60 23.80
C SER A 3 -4.52 -13.76 23.12
N GLY A 4 -4.39 -13.42 21.83
CA GLY A 4 -5.35 -12.58 21.10
C GLY A 4 -5.42 -11.11 21.53
N LYS A 5 -4.51 -10.63 22.39
CA LYS A 5 -4.55 -9.25 22.94
C LYS A 5 -4.01 -8.16 22.01
N PHE A 6 -3.13 -8.53 21.09
CA PHE A 6 -2.47 -7.61 20.16
C PHE A 6 -2.27 -8.33 18.84
N ASP A 7 -2.42 -7.61 17.73
CA ASP A 7 -2.22 -8.08 16.36
C ASP A 7 -0.96 -7.47 15.70
N GLU A 8 -0.43 -6.41 16.31
CA GLU A 8 0.66 -5.61 15.77
C GLU A 8 1.47 -4.97 16.90
N ILE A 9 2.75 -4.72 16.67
CA ILE A 9 3.66 -4.08 17.63
C ILE A 9 4.31 -2.86 16.99
N TRP A 10 4.25 -1.71 17.65
CA TRP A 10 4.87 -0.47 17.19
C TRP A 10 6.01 -0.07 18.11
N PHE A 11 7.15 0.25 17.52
CA PHE A 11 8.30 0.78 18.22
C PHE A 11 8.58 2.20 17.76
N TYR A 12 8.93 3.07 18.71
CA TYR A 12 9.38 4.44 18.47
C TYR A 12 10.80 4.57 18.97
N ASN A 13 11.76 4.89 18.10
CA ASN A 13 13.18 4.85 18.46
C ASN A 13 14.05 5.87 17.71
N ALA A 14 15.33 5.95 18.09
CA ALA A 14 16.34 6.70 17.38
C ALA A 14 16.66 6.04 16.02
N PRO A 15 17.12 6.80 15.02
CA PRO A 15 17.61 6.22 13.77
C PRO A 15 18.79 5.27 14.02
N PHE A 16 19.01 4.31 13.12
CA PHE A 16 20.12 3.36 13.14
C PHE A 16 20.21 2.41 14.36
N PHE A 17 19.13 2.26 15.13
CA PHE A 17 19.07 1.28 16.23
C PHE A 17 18.77 -0.15 15.76
N GLY A 18 18.93 -0.43 14.45
CA GLY A 18 18.83 -1.78 13.88
C GLY A 18 17.40 -2.25 13.58
N PHE A 19 16.44 -1.34 13.44
CA PHE A 19 15.04 -1.68 13.13
C PHE A 19 14.65 -1.22 11.72
N TRP A 20 13.98 -2.10 10.98
CA TRP A 20 13.32 -1.74 9.71
C TRP A 20 12.01 -1.00 9.95
N GLU A 21 11.53 -0.30 8.92
CA GLU A 21 10.25 0.41 8.98
C GLU A 21 9.04 -0.50 9.20
N SER A 22 9.07 -1.71 8.65
CA SER A 22 8.04 -2.72 8.84
C SER A 22 8.60 -4.14 8.67
N ASN A 23 8.42 -4.97 9.70
CA ASN A 23 8.85 -6.36 9.72
C ASN A 23 7.65 -7.28 9.95
N MET A 24 7.80 -8.56 9.62
CA MET A 24 6.83 -9.58 10.00
C MET A 24 7.50 -10.72 10.75
N ALA A 25 6.89 -11.19 11.83
CA ALA A 25 7.37 -12.33 12.60
C ALA A 25 6.28 -13.38 12.78
N GLY A 26 6.69 -14.64 12.98
CA GLY A 26 5.81 -15.78 13.18
C GLY A 26 5.60 -16.64 11.91
N PRO A 27 4.85 -17.74 12.01
CA PRO A 27 4.78 -18.76 10.95
C PRO A 27 4.26 -18.21 9.62
N GLY A 28 5.05 -18.43 8.57
CA GLY A 28 4.76 -17.91 7.22
C GLY A 28 4.86 -16.39 7.12
N ALA A 29 5.65 -15.74 7.98
CA ALA A 29 6.05 -14.35 7.81
C ALA A 29 6.61 -14.12 6.40
N PHE A 30 6.28 -12.97 5.82
CA PHE A 30 6.74 -12.57 4.49
C PHE A 30 7.22 -11.13 4.51
N PHE A 31 7.95 -10.74 3.47
CA PHE A 31 8.52 -9.41 3.33
C PHE A 31 7.43 -8.34 3.29
N ILE A 32 7.53 -7.34 4.17
CA ILE A 32 6.63 -6.18 4.22
C ILE A 32 7.40 -4.86 4.29
N ASN A 33 8.52 -4.76 3.57
CA ASN A 33 9.49 -3.65 3.64
C ASN A 33 10.44 -3.67 4.85
N GLY A 34 10.84 -4.87 5.23
CA GLY A 34 11.82 -5.17 6.26
C GLY A 34 11.97 -6.68 6.39
N ASP A 35 12.69 -7.12 7.43
CA ASP A 35 12.97 -8.53 7.62
C ASP A 35 11.71 -9.36 7.94
N ALA A 36 11.78 -10.64 7.57
CA ALA A 36 10.79 -11.64 7.91
C ALA A 36 11.41 -12.67 8.86
N TYR A 37 10.73 -12.94 9.97
CA TYR A 37 11.17 -13.85 11.04
C TYR A 37 10.21 -15.05 11.16
N PRO A 38 10.25 -16.01 10.21
CA PRO A 38 9.28 -17.10 10.16
C PRO A 38 9.36 -18.06 11.36
N ASP A 39 10.54 -18.19 11.98
CA ASP A 39 10.80 -19.11 13.09
C ASP A 39 10.47 -18.51 14.47
N TYR A 40 9.94 -17.28 14.52
CA TYR A 40 9.59 -16.65 15.79
C TYR A 40 8.48 -17.47 16.50
N PRO A 41 8.66 -17.85 17.78
CA PRO A 41 7.82 -18.86 18.44
C PRO A 41 6.45 -18.31 18.84
N THR A 42 5.55 -18.19 17.86
CA THR A 42 4.15 -17.76 18.01
C THR A 42 3.22 -18.61 17.17
N LYS A 43 1.93 -18.65 17.52
CA LYS A 43 0.92 -19.43 16.78
C LYS A 43 0.45 -18.79 15.47
N ARG A 44 0.74 -17.50 15.27
CA ARG A 44 0.31 -16.71 14.12
C ARG A 44 1.34 -15.65 13.76
N ARG A 45 1.33 -15.18 12.51
CA ARG A 45 2.22 -14.10 12.09
C ARG A 45 1.68 -12.74 12.50
N PHE A 46 2.56 -11.77 12.67
CA PHE A 46 2.22 -10.40 13.07
C PHE A 46 3.17 -9.36 12.52
N ALA A 47 2.63 -8.16 12.30
CA ALA A 47 3.41 -7.04 11.81
C ALA A 47 4.08 -6.30 12.98
N ILE A 48 5.27 -5.77 12.69
CA ILE A 48 6.06 -4.95 13.59
C ILE A 48 6.40 -3.67 12.84
N MET A 49 5.93 -2.52 13.31
CA MET A 49 6.24 -1.22 12.72
C MET A 49 7.36 -0.54 13.49
N GLY A 50 8.38 -0.08 12.78
CA GLY A 50 9.49 0.71 13.32
C GLY A 50 9.37 2.17 12.89
N PHE A 51 9.24 3.06 13.85
CA PHE A 51 9.13 4.50 13.61
C PHE A 51 10.29 5.24 14.29
N SER A 52 10.81 6.26 13.60
CA SER A 52 11.86 7.12 14.14
C SER A 52 11.29 8.41 14.72
N TYR A 53 11.73 8.79 15.93
CA TYR A 53 11.31 10.05 16.53
C TYR A 53 11.91 11.31 15.88
N GLU A 54 12.88 11.14 14.97
CA GLU A 54 13.47 12.23 14.17
C GLU A 54 12.71 12.49 12.86
N ARG A 55 11.70 11.64 12.55
CA ARG A 55 10.90 11.74 11.34
C ARG A 55 9.49 12.22 11.67
N GLY A 56 8.79 12.71 10.66
CA GLY A 56 7.45 13.26 10.80
C GLY A 56 6.34 12.22 10.63
N VAL A 57 5.11 12.70 10.79
CA VAL A 57 3.89 11.91 10.52
C VAL A 57 3.82 11.45 9.06
N ALA A 58 4.37 12.24 8.12
CA ALA A 58 4.40 11.89 6.70
C ALA A 58 5.13 10.56 6.49
N GLU A 59 6.28 10.39 7.12
CA GLU A 59 7.07 9.16 7.06
C GLU A 59 6.44 7.99 7.81
N MET A 60 5.82 8.23 8.97
CA MET A 60 5.10 7.16 9.67
C MET A 60 3.99 6.54 8.79
N ILE A 61 3.25 7.38 8.08
CA ILE A 61 2.20 6.91 7.16
C ILE A 61 2.83 6.30 5.89
N HIS A 62 3.99 6.80 5.45
CA HIS A 62 4.76 6.20 4.34
C HIS A 62 5.21 4.77 4.65
N ASN A 63 5.70 4.48 5.85
CA ASN A 63 6.05 3.11 6.28
C ASN A 63 4.83 2.17 6.17
N LEU A 64 3.64 2.65 6.55
CA LEU A 64 2.41 1.87 6.40
C LEU A 64 2.05 1.66 4.91
N ALA A 65 2.33 2.63 4.05
CA ALA A 65 2.11 2.50 2.62
C ALA A 65 3.02 1.42 2.00
N HIS A 66 4.29 1.39 2.36
CA HIS A 66 5.22 0.32 1.98
C HIS A 66 4.79 -1.07 2.45
N ARG A 67 4.34 -1.19 3.70
CA ARG A 67 3.72 -2.43 4.18
C ARG A 67 2.53 -2.83 3.29
N THR A 68 1.65 -1.88 2.99
CA THR A 68 0.44 -2.13 2.19
C THR A 68 0.78 -2.62 0.79
N GLU A 69 1.73 -1.97 0.12
CA GLU A 69 2.24 -2.36 -1.20
C GLU A 69 2.72 -3.80 -1.23
N ASN A 70 3.47 -4.22 -0.20
CA ASN A 70 4.00 -5.57 -0.13
C ASN A 70 2.94 -6.63 0.19
N HIS A 71 1.91 -6.30 0.97
CA HIS A 71 0.75 -7.19 1.14
C HIS A 71 -0.01 -7.38 -0.18
N LEU A 72 -0.24 -6.30 -0.94
CA LEU A 72 -0.95 -6.38 -2.21
C LEU A 72 -0.12 -7.04 -3.31
N LYS A 73 1.19 -6.76 -3.36
CA LYS A 73 2.13 -7.50 -4.22
C LYS A 73 2.11 -9.00 -3.93
N ARG A 74 2.05 -9.40 -2.65
CA ARG A 74 1.91 -10.82 -2.27
C ARG A 74 0.61 -11.41 -2.83
N VAL A 75 -0.54 -10.81 -2.53
CA VAL A 75 -1.88 -11.30 -2.94
C VAL A 75 -2.03 -11.44 -4.46
N TYR A 76 -1.50 -10.47 -5.20
CA TYR A 76 -1.60 -10.44 -6.66
C TYR A 76 -0.40 -11.11 -7.36
N GLY A 77 0.64 -11.47 -6.62
CA GLY A 77 1.81 -12.23 -7.09
C GLY A 77 2.77 -11.45 -8.02
N ARG A 78 2.38 -10.28 -8.52
CA ARG A 78 3.15 -9.48 -9.48
C ARG A 78 2.88 -7.99 -9.30
N TRP A 79 3.88 -7.17 -9.62
CA TRP A 79 3.78 -5.71 -9.63
C TRP A 79 4.51 -5.10 -10.85
N GLU A 80 4.00 -5.44 -12.04
CA GLU A 80 4.54 -5.05 -13.34
C GLU A 80 3.42 -4.55 -14.26
N ALA A 81 3.02 -3.28 -14.13
CA ALA A 81 1.86 -2.74 -14.85
C ALA A 81 2.01 -2.63 -16.38
N ASN A 82 3.21 -2.87 -16.92
CA ASN A 82 3.48 -2.86 -18.37
C ASN A 82 3.25 -4.22 -19.05
N GLN A 83 2.83 -5.25 -18.31
CA GLN A 83 2.46 -6.53 -18.91
C GLN A 83 1.12 -6.42 -19.68
N PRO A 84 0.87 -7.27 -20.68
CA PRO A 84 -0.36 -7.21 -21.50
C PRO A 84 -1.66 -7.33 -20.72
N ASP A 85 -1.64 -8.06 -19.59
CA ASP A 85 -2.78 -8.23 -18.70
C ASP A 85 -2.40 -7.78 -17.27
N PRO A 86 -2.40 -6.47 -17.00
CA PRO A 86 -2.06 -5.97 -15.68
C PRO A 86 -3.16 -6.34 -14.68
N ASN A 87 -2.75 -6.90 -13.55
CA ASN A 87 -3.66 -7.29 -12.48
C ASN A 87 -4.25 -6.04 -11.78
N PRO A 88 -5.27 -6.18 -10.92
CA PRO A 88 -5.85 -5.03 -10.24
C PRO A 88 -4.84 -4.18 -9.43
N TRP A 89 -3.93 -4.80 -8.69
CA TRP A 89 -2.91 -4.06 -7.94
C TRP A 89 -1.99 -3.24 -8.86
N GLU A 90 -1.62 -3.80 -10.00
CA GLU A 90 -0.80 -3.12 -11.00
C GLU A 90 -1.50 -1.93 -11.63
N LYS A 91 -2.79 -2.06 -11.96
CA LYS A 91 -3.58 -0.95 -12.48
C LYS A 91 -3.75 0.16 -11.43
N PHE A 92 -3.99 -0.22 -10.18
CA PHE A 92 -4.12 0.73 -9.05
C PHE A 92 -2.84 1.53 -8.85
N SER A 93 -1.69 0.84 -8.85
CA SER A 93 -0.38 1.42 -8.52
C SER A 93 0.35 2.08 -9.68
N ALA A 94 -0.22 2.03 -10.89
CA ALA A 94 0.37 2.61 -12.09
C ALA A 94 0.45 4.14 -12.02
N TYR A 95 1.47 4.70 -12.64
CA TYR A 95 1.65 6.14 -12.83
C TYR A 95 2.12 6.45 -14.25
N GLN A 96 1.82 7.66 -14.72
CA GLN A 96 1.85 8.00 -16.13
C GLN A 96 3.21 7.75 -16.80
N LYS A 97 4.30 8.18 -16.17
CA LYS A 97 5.64 8.11 -16.76
C LYS A 97 6.10 6.68 -17.01
N ALA A 98 5.86 5.76 -16.07
CA ALA A 98 6.30 4.38 -16.22
C ALA A 98 5.36 3.53 -17.08
N ASN A 99 4.06 3.86 -17.11
CA ASN A 99 3.04 2.95 -17.62
C ASN A 99 2.25 3.47 -18.82
N GLY A 100 2.35 4.77 -19.15
CA GLY A 100 1.54 5.41 -20.19
C GLY A 100 0.07 5.64 -19.80
N PHE A 101 -0.33 5.16 -18.62
CA PHE A 101 -1.60 5.44 -17.96
C PHE A 101 -1.37 5.62 -16.46
N ALA A 102 -2.30 6.26 -15.76
CA ALA A 102 -2.18 6.50 -14.32
C ALA A 102 -3.40 5.97 -13.56
N GLY A 103 -3.11 5.19 -12.53
CA GLY A 103 -4.06 4.84 -11.47
C GLY A 103 -3.93 5.82 -10.31
N VAL A 104 -3.96 5.30 -9.08
CA VAL A 104 -3.70 6.06 -7.85
C VAL A 104 -2.20 6.31 -7.65
N GLY A 105 -1.34 5.50 -8.26
CA GLY A 105 0.10 5.52 -8.07
C GLY A 105 0.55 4.69 -6.86
N ASN A 106 1.79 4.85 -6.45
CA ASN A 106 2.39 4.13 -5.33
C ASN A 106 2.96 5.11 -4.30
N CYS A 107 3.45 4.60 -3.17
CA CYS A 107 3.85 5.48 -2.06
C CYS A 107 4.99 6.44 -2.43
N HIS A 108 5.79 6.13 -3.44
CA HIS A 108 6.89 6.96 -3.96
C HIS A 108 6.44 7.86 -5.12
N PHE A 109 5.57 7.35 -5.98
CA PHE A 109 5.20 7.96 -7.26
C PHE A 109 3.68 8.23 -7.33
N PRO A 110 3.26 9.48 -7.10
CA PRO A 110 1.94 9.97 -7.51
C PRO A 110 1.61 9.73 -8.98
N PRO A 111 0.33 9.82 -9.38
CA PRO A 111 -0.11 9.59 -10.76
C PRO A 111 0.67 10.38 -11.82
N ASN A 112 1.06 11.62 -11.48
CA ASN A 112 1.78 12.56 -12.34
C ASN A 112 3.29 12.64 -12.06
N ALA A 113 3.84 11.72 -11.27
CA ALA A 113 5.23 11.78 -10.83
C ALA A 113 6.22 11.64 -11.99
N GLU A 114 7.24 12.51 -11.99
CA GLU A 114 8.35 12.48 -12.94
C GLU A 114 9.64 11.90 -12.34
N LYS A 115 9.70 11.79 -11.02
CA LYS A 115 10.83 11.27 -10.26
C LYS A 115 10.36 10.70 -8.93
N ASP A 116 11.27 10.10 -8.20
CA ASP A 116 11.00 9.56 -6.87
C ASP A 116 10.58 10.68 -5.90
N TYR A 117 9.58 10.41 -5.06
CA TYR A 117 9.00 11.34 -4.07
C TYR A 117 8.43 12.66 -4.65
N ASP A 118 7.92 12.66 -5.88
CA ASP A 118 7.46 13.86 -6.61
C ASP A 118 6.04 14.33 -6.22
N TYR A 119 5.80 14.49 -4.92
CA TYR A 119 4.48 14.82 -4.36
C TYR A 119 3.98 16.24 -4.64
N ASP A 120 4.86 17.18 -4.97
CA ASP A 120 4.52 18.59 -5.17
C ASP A 120 4.48 19.00 -6.65
N ASN A 121 4.43 18.01 -7.56
CA ASN A 121 4.38 18.24 -8.99
C ASN A 121 3.05 18.89 -9.42
N PRO A 122 3.07 20.12 -9.97
CA PRO A 122 1.86 20.82 -10.37
C PRO A 122 1.30 20.35 -11.72
N ASN A 123 2.08 19.62 -12.52
CA ASN A 123 1.68 19.23 -13.86
C ASN A 123 0.55 18.19 -13.80
N PRO A 124 -0.60 18.46 -14.42
CA PRO A 124 -1.74 17.57 -14.32
C PRO A 124 -1.60 16.33 -15.21
N VAL A 125 -2.27 15.25 -14.80
CA VAL A 125 -2.41 14.03 -15.60
C VAL A 125 -3.83 13.46 -15.55
N GLN A 126 -4.23 12.71 -16.58
CA GLN A 126 -5.47 11.93 -16.54
C GLN A 126 -5.24 10.63 -15.76
N SER A 127 -5.98 10.45 -14.68
CA SER A 127 -5.90 9.28 -13.81
C SER A 127 -7.26 8.64 -13.60
N ASP A 128 -7.30 7.31 -13.48
CA ASP A 128 -8.50 6.56 -13.07
C ASP A 128 -8.63 6.38 -11.54
N ALA A 129 -7.86 7.12 -10.74
CA ALA A 129 -7.79 6.96 -9.29
C ALA A 129 -9.17 6.91 -8.61
N ASP A 130 -10.05 7.87 -8.87
CA ASP A 130 -11.39 7.92 -8.28
C ASP A 130 -12.27 6.71 -8.67
N ASP A 131 -12.00 6.04 -9.79
CA ASP A 131 -12.74 4.86 -10.22
C ASP A 131 -12.52 3.67 -9.26
N TRP A 132 -11.36 3.62 -8.59
CA TRP A 132 -11.03 2.61 -7.57
C TRP A 132 -11.92 2.67 -6.34
N LEU A 133 -12.57 3.81 -6.07
CA LEU A 133 -13.60 3.91 -5.03
C LEU A 133 -14.83 3.03 -5.33
N SER A 134 -15.01 2.62 -6.59
CA SER A 134 -16.08 1.72 -7.05
C SER A 134 -15.62 0.27 -7.22
N TYR A 135 -14.36 -0.07 -6.91
CA TYR A 135 -13.84 -1.44 -7.02
C TYR A 135 -14.74 -2.44 -6.25
N PRO A 136 -15.09 -3.61 -6.84
CA PRO A 136 -14.56 -4.19 -8.09
C PRO A 136 -15.35 -3.79 -9.35
N LYS A 137 -16.36 -2.93 -9.24
CA LYS A 137 -17.21 -2.49 -10.35
C LYS A 137 -16.68 -1.19 -10.95
N LEU A 138 -15.45 -1.25 -11.45
CA LEU A 138 -14.79 -0.14 -12.14
C LEU A 138 -15.59 0.29 -13.37
N LYS A 139 -15.63 1.59 -13.65
CA LYS A 139 -16.42 2.20 -14.75
C LYS A 139 -15.52 2.82 -15.82
N GLY A 140 -14.21 2.86 -15.60
CA GLY A 140 -13.24 3.49 -16.50
C GLY A 140 -13.26 5.02 -16.46
N ILE A 141 -13.78 5.61 -15.37
CA ILE A 141 -13.85 7.06 -15.21
C ILE A 141 -12.45 7.62 -14.97
N LYS A 142 -12.05 8.63 -15.76
CA LYS A 142 -10.80 9.37 -15.56
C LYS A 142 -11.05 10.80 -15.14
N LYS A 143 -10.16 11.33 -14.32
CA LYS A 143 -10.14 12.74 -13.92
C LYS A 143 -8.72 13.29 -14.01
N THR A 144 -8.65 14.60 -14.20
CA THR A 144 -7.40 15.35 -14.06
C THR A 144 -7.01 15.39 -12.59
N VAL A 145 -5.80 14.90 -12.27
CA VAL A 145 -5.21 14.98 -10.93
C VAL A 145 -3.83 15.63 -10.98
N SER A 146 -3.46 16.30 -9.89
CA SER A 146 -2.12 16.88 -9.65
C SER A 146 -1.93 17.10 -8.14
N ARG A 147 -0.86 17.79 -7.75
CA ARG A 147 -0.67 18.22 -6.35
C ARG A 147 -1.85 18.99 -5.75
N GLU A 148 -2.66 19.65 -6.58
CA GLU A 148 -3.83 20.39 -6.11
C GLU A 148 -4.97 19.44 -5.69
N THR A 149 -4.96 18.19 -6.15
CA THR A 149 -5.92 17.15 -5.76
C THR A 149 -5.74 16.71 -4.31
N TRP A 150 -4.50 16.50 -3.87
CA TRP A 150 -4.23 16.14 -2.46
C TRP A 150 -3.94 17.36 -1.57
N GLY A 151 -3.43 18.45 -2.14
CA GLY A 151 -3.24 19.73 -1.46
C GLY A 151 -1.94 19.82 -0.66
N GLY A 152 -1.52 21.06 -0.35
CA GLY A 152 -0.33 21.39 0.43
C GLY A 152 -0.65 21.92 1.84
N PRO A 153 0.36 22.45 2.57
CA PRO A 153 1.77 22.54 2.18
C PRO A 153 2.54 21.22 2.36
N ASP A 154 2.01 20.27 3.12
CA ASP A 154 2.62 18.94 3.33
C ASP A 154 2.11 17.96 2.26
N TYR A 155 2.67 18.11 1.06
CA TYR A 155 2.23 17.35 -0.11
C TYR A 155 2.45 15.84 0.03
N GLN A 156 3.52 15.40 0.70
CA GLN A 156 3.76 13.98 0.95
C GLN A 156 2.66 13.38 1.82
N ARG A 157 2.42 13.95 3.01
CA ARG A 157 1.40 13.43 3.92
C ARG A 157 0.02 13.45 3.28
N ASN A 158 -0.29 14.53 2.58
CA ASN A 158 -1.58 14.69 1.94
C ASN A 158 -1.77 13.71 0.78
N TYR A 159 -0.75 13.49 -0.05
CA TYR A 159 -0.78 12.47 -1.10
C TYR A 159 -0.99 11.08 -0.51
N ILE A 160 -0.23 10.69 0.52
CA ILE A 160 -0.36 9.33 1.08
C ILE A 160 -1.73 9.13 1.75
N LYS A 161 -2.29 10.17 2.40
CA LYS A 161 -3.67 10.13 2.91
C LYS A 161 -4.70 9.99 1.77
N TRP A 162 -4.49 10.70 0.67
CA TRP A 162 -5.32 10.57 -0.53
C TRP A 162 -5.17 9.17 -1.12
N TRP A 163 -3.97 8.62 -1.21
CA TRP A 163 -3.71 7.26 -1.69
C TRP A 163 -4.44 6.21 -0.85
N PHE A 164 -4.34 6.29 0.48
CA PHE A 164 -5.08 5.38 1.38
C PHE A 164 -6.60 5.52 1.28
N SER A 165 -7.12 6.71 0.96
CA SER A 165 -8.56 6.90 0.79
C SER A 165 -9.12 6.16 -0.44
N HIS A 166 -8.26 5.81 -1.40
CA HIS A 166 -8.59 5.07 -2.61
C HIS A 166 -8.43 3.55 -2.47
N ILE A 167 -7.85 3.05 -1.37
CA ILE A 167 -7.75 1.60 -1.14
C ILE A 167 -9.16 0.98 -1.11
N PRO A 168 -9.44 -0.01 -1.98
CA PRO A 168 -10.75 -0.65 -2.07
C PRO A 168 -11.26 -1.18 -0.74
N LYS A 169 -12.53 -0.90 -0.45
CA LYS A 169 -13.18 -1.25 0.83
C LYS A 169 -14.61 -1.79 0.68
N ALA A 170 -15.00 -2.16 -0.53
CA ALA A 170 -16.32 -2.72 -0.80
C ALA A 170 -16.46 -4.13 -0.22
N ALA A 171 -17.66 -4.48 0.26
CA ALA A 171 -17.93 -5.83 0.75
C ALA A 171 -18.03 -6.84 -0.40
N GLY A 172 -17.82 -8.13 -0.08
CA GLY A 172 -17.96 -9.24 -1.01
C GLY A 172 -16.63 -9.70 -1.65
N LYS A 173 -16.75 -10.66 -2.56
CA LYS A 173 -15.64 -11.22 -3.33
C LYS A 173 -15.73 -10.75 -4.78
N THR A 174 -14.59 -10.68 -5.45
CA THR A 174 -14.52 -10.47 -6.90
C THR A 174 -14.65 -11.80 -7.63
N ALA A 175 -14.72 -11.76 -8.96
CA ALA A 175 -14.93 -12.95 -9.78
C ALA A 175 -13.84 -14.02 -9.61
N ASP A 176 -12.63 -13.62 -9.23
CA ASP A 176 -11.49 -14.50 -8.96
C ASP A 176 -11.47 -15.08 -7.52
N GLY A 177 -12.49 -14.78 -6.71
CA GLY A 177 -12.61 -15.26 -5.33
C GLY A 177 -11.94 -14.36 -4.27
N ARG A 178 -11.12 -13.40 -4.66
CA ARG A 178 -10.47 -12.43 -3.76
C ARG A 178 -11.50 -11.47 -3.13
N GLN A 179 -11.25 -11.00 -1.92
CA GLN A 179 -12.01 -9.92 -1.29
C GLN A 179 -11.95 -8.61 -2.11
N ALA A 180 -13.11 -7.96 -2.23
CA ALA A 180 -13.24 -6.60 -2.74
C ALA A 180 -12.73 -5.51 -1.77
N ASN A 181 -12.58 -5.86 -0.49
CA ASN A 181 -12.01 -5.01 0.54
C ASN A 181 -10.55 -5.38 0.77
N TRP A 182 -9.64 -4.55 0.25
CA TRP A 182 -8.20 -4.78 0.32
C TRP A 182 -7.62 -4.57 1.72
N TRP A 183 -8.30 -3.82 2.60
CA TRP A 183 -7.89 -3.67 4.00
C TRP A 183 -7.82 -5.00 4.75
N LYS A 184 -8.59 -6.00 4.31
CA LYS A 184 -8.53 -7.36 4.85
C LYS A 184 -7.15 -7.99 4.62
N TYR A 185 -6.52 -7.74 3.48
CA TYR A 185 -5.17 -8.24 3.24
C TYR A 185 -4.11 -7.51 4.06
N ILE A 186 -4.38 -6.32 4.58
CA ILE A 186 -3.40 -5.49 5.30
C ILE A 186 -3.45 -5.78 6.81
N TYR A 187 -4.65 -6.03 7.36
CA TYR A 187 -4.87 -6.18 8.80
C TYR A 187 -5.44 -7.54 9.22
N ASP A 188 -6.05 -8.29 8.30
CA ASP A 188 -6.60 -9.64 8.52
C ASP A 188 -5.81 -10.70 7.70
N PHE A 189 -4.52 -10.42 7.41
CA PHE A 189 -3.65 -11.27 6.57
C PHE A 189 -3.43 -12.70 7.10
N ASN A 190 -3.78 -12.99 8.35
CA ASN A 190 -3.73 -14.36 8.87
C ASN A 190 -4.89 -15.23 8.34
N SER A 191 -5.94 -14.61 7.81
CA SER A 191 -7.13 -15.27 7.28
C SER A 191 -7.04 -15.57 5.77
N TYR A 192 -5.93 -15.23 5.12
CA TYR A 192 -5.74 -15.40 3.68
C TYR A 192 -4.35 -15.98 3.35
N ASP A 193 -4.28 -16.77 2.29
CA ASP A 193 -3.02 -17.28 1.73
C ASP A 193 -2.28 -16.25 0.84
N GLU A 194 -1.22 -16.66 0.14
CA GLU A 194 -0.56 -15.80 -0.88
C GLU A 194 -1.45 -15.34 -2.00
N HIS A 195 -2.55 -16.03 -2.27
CA HIS A 195 -3.45 -15.68 -3.36
C HIS A 195 -4.61 -14.80 -2.89
N GLY A 196 -4.72 -14.54 -1.58
CA GLY A 196 -5.79 -13.74 -0.99
C GLY A 196 -7.11 -14.51 -0.85
N LEU A 197 -7.06 -15.84 -0.78
CA LEU A 197 -8.23 -16.73 -0.73
C LEU A 197 -8.57 -17.20 0.69
#